data_AF-A0A355DAW6-F1
#
_entry.id   AF-A0A355DAW6-F1
#
_cell.length_a   1.000
_cell.length_b   1.000
_cell.length_c   1.000
_cell.angle_alpha   90.00
_cell.angle_beta   90.00
_cell.angle_gamma   90.00
#
_symmetry.space_group_name_H-M   'P 1'
#
loop_
_entity.id
_entity.type
_entity.pdbx_description
1 polymer ?
#
loop_
_entity_poly.entity_id
_entity_poly.type
_entity_poly.pdbx_seq_one_letter_code
_entity_poly.pdbx_strand_id
1 'polypeptide(L)'
;MRCSAILPAGLMGLVLLTACGGGQDSSAPPPTPSPATVVAPASTTAAPTTAAPTTAASPTVPAILDFEADLIGGGTFRGADVAGGDTLFWFWAPT
;
A
#
# COMPACT_ATOMS: atom_id res chain seq x y z
N MET A 1 5.56 38.31 -44.97
CA MET A 1 4.73 37.45 -44.11
C MET A 1 5.71 36.58 -43.32
N ARG A 2 6.04 36.96 -42.07
CA ARG A 2 5.63 36.29 -40.81
C ARG A 2 5.86 34.77 -40.89
N CYS A 3 6.67 34.08 -40.07
CA CYS A 3 7.03 34.29 -38.67
C CYS A 3 8.38 33.63 -38.32
N SER A 4 9.01 34.21 -37.30
CA SER A 4 10.16 33.83 -36.46
C SER A 4 10.53 32.33 -36.43
N ALA A 5 11.80 31.94 -36.61
CA ALA A 5 12.92 32.05 -35.66
C ALA A 5 12.50 31.55 -34.26
N ILE A 6 13.05 30.46 -33.73
CA ILE A 6 14.24 30.48 -32.88
C ILE A 6 14.93 29.10 -32.94
N LEU A 7 16.21 29.13 -33.33
CA LEU A 7 17.20 28.06 -33.17
C LEU A 7 17.53 27.86 -31.68
N PRO A 8 17.58 26.64 -31.13
CA PRO A 8 18.40 26.37 -29.96
C PRO A 8 19.77 25.86 -30.43
N ALA A 9 20.76 26.72 -30.28
CA ALA A 9 22.18 26.37 -30.34
C ALA A 9 22.73 26.20 -28.92
N GLY A 10 23.51 25.14 -28.73
CA GLY A 10 24.31 24.89 -27.53
C GLY A 10 23.63 23.93 -26.55
N LEU A 11 24.29 22.93 -25.98
CA LEU A 11 25.72 22.66 -25.90
C LEU A 11 25.88 21.23 -25.37
N MET A 12 26.59 20.40 -26.13
CA MET A 12 27.59 19.42 -25.66
C MET A 12 27.42 18.80 -24.26
N GLY A 13 27.19 17.48 -24.20
CA GLY A 13 27.18 16.77 -22.91
C GLY A 13 26.97 15.26 -22.98
N LEU A 14 27.80 14.57 -23.76
CA LEU A 14 27.93 13.12 -23.90
C LEU A 14 27.89 12.36 -22.55
N VAL A 15 26.86 11.53 -22.31
CA VAL A 15 26.96 10.39 -21.39
C VAL A 15 26.57 9.12 -22.15
N LEU A 16 27.60 8.36 -22.49
CA LEU A 16 27.57 7.04 -23.11
C LEU A 16 26.93 6.02 -22.16
N LEU A 17 25.75 5.48 -22.51
CA LEU A 17 25.28 4.22 -21.96
C LEU A 17 25.88 3.06 -22.76
N THR A 18 27.17 2.80 -22.51
CA THR A 18 27.80 1.54 -22.88
C THR A 18 27.55 0.50 -21.79
N ALA A 19 27.24 -0.72 -22.24
CA ALA A 19 27.36 -1.98 -21.51
C ALA A 19 26.24 -2.31 -20.52
N CYS A 20 25.13 -2.84 -21.05
CA CYS A 20 24.58 -4.06 -20.47
C CYS A 20 24.98 -5.21 -21.40
N GLY A 21 26.10 -5.85 -21.04
CA GLY A 21 26.51 -7.11 -21.60
C GLY A 21 25.63 -8.25 -21.06
N GLY A 22 25.45 -9.28 -21.87
CA GLY A 22 24.72 -10.47 -21.49
C GLY A 22 24.38 -11.31 -22.70
N GLY A 23 25.40 -11.87 -23.36
CA GLY A 23 25.17 -12.97 -24.29
C GLY A 23 24.59 -14.15 -23.54
N GLN A 24 23.49 -14.72 -24.03
CA GLN A 24 23.00 -16.01 -23.58
C GLN A 24 22.50 -16.79 -24.79
N ASP A 25 23.18 -17.90 -25.02
CA ASP A 25 22.88 -18.94 -25.99
C ASP A 25 21.39 -19.32 -25.97
N SER A 26 20.77 -19.27 -27.15
CA SER A 26 19.40 -19.73 -27.34
C SER A 26 19.39 -21.26 -27.37
N SER A 27 19.39 -21.87 -26.19
CA SER A 27 18.99 -23.27 -26.01
C SER A 27 17.51 -23.30 -25.70
N ALA A 28 16.73 -23.91 -26.59
CA ALA A 28 15.28 -24.06 -26.40
C ALA A 28 14.98 -24.80 -25.08
N PRO A 29 14.05 -24.30 -24.24
CA PRO A 29 13.69 -24.97 -23.01
C PRO A 29 12.91 -26.28 -23.30
N PRO A 30 13.04 -27.31 -22.45
CA PRO A 30 12.21 -28.51 -22.52
C PRO A 30 10.73 -28.19 -22.29
N PRO A 31 9.80 -29.06 -22.75
CA PRO A 31 8.37 -28.82 -22.57
C PRO A 31 8.01 -28.75 -21.09
N THR A 32 7.27 -27.70 -20.72
CA THR A 32 6.75 -27.48 -19.37
C THR A 32 5.79 -28.61 -18.97
N PRO A 33 5.98 -29.29 -17.82
CA PRO A 33 4.99 -30.25 -17.32
C PRO A 33 3.68 -29.53 -17.00
N SER A 34 2.56 -30.17 -17.35
CA SER A 34 1.21 -29.69 -17.02
C SER A 34 1.08 -29.45 -15.52
N PRO A 35 0.49 -28.31 -15.08
CA PRO A 35 0.34 -28.04 -13.65
C PRO A 35 -0.57 -29.11 -13.03
N ALA A 36 -0.09 -29.72 -11.94
CA ALA A 36 -0.91 -30.57 -11.09
C ALA A 36 -1.92 -29.68 -10.35
N THR A 37 -3.20 -30.04 -10.42
CA THR A 37 -4.27 -29.38 -9.66
C THR A 37 -4.03 -29.60 -8.17
N VAL A 38 -3.57 -28.57 -7.48
CA VAL A 38 -3.50 -28.54 -6.01
C VAL A 38 -4.93 -28.36 -5.49
N VAL A 39 -5.49 -29.40 -4.90
CA VAL A 39 -6.76 -29.30 -4.16
C VAL A 39 -6.46 -28.61 -2.84
N ALA A 40 -7.00 -27.40 -2.67
CA ALA A 40 -6.88 -26.65 -1.42
C ALA A 40 -7.61 -27.40 -0.28
N PRO A 41 -7.07 -27.41 0.95
CA PRO A 41 -7.79 -27.96 2.10
C PRO A 41 -9.08 -27.18 2.31
N ALA A 42 -10.16 -27.90 2.61
CA ALA A 42 -11.45 -27.29 2.91
C ALA A 42 -11.31 -26.36 4.14
N SER A 43 -11.45 -25.06 3.92
CA SER A 43 -11.49 -24.07 4.99
C SER A 43 -12.84 -24.18 5.68
N THR A 44 -12.86 -24.70 6.91
CA THR A 44 -14.07 -24.69 7.72
C THR A 44 -14.17 -23.31 8.36
N THR A 45 -14.94 -22.42 7.74
CA THR A 45 -15.29 -21.13 8.34
C THR A 45 -16.20 -21.39 9.53
N ALA A 46 -15.67 -21.24 10.74
CA ALA A 46 -16.51 -21.19 11.94
C ALA A 46 -17.44 -19.97 11.82
N ALA A 47 -18.73 -20.18 12.06
CA ALA A 47 -19.69 -19.07 12.10
C ALA A 47 -19.30 -18.11 13.23
N PRO A 48 -19.40 -16.78 13.04
CA PRO A 48 -19.17 -15.84 14.11
C PRO A 48 -20.17 -16.12 15.23
N THR A 49 -19.66 -16.50 16.40
CA THR A 49 -20.50 -16.64 17.59
C THR A 49 -20.69 -15.23 18.14
N THR A 50 -21.91 -14.69 18.04
CA THR A 50 -22.26 -13.43 18.68
C THR A 50 -22.19 -13.61 20.19
N ALA A 51 -21.12 -13.11 20.82
CA ALA A 51 -21.04 -13.03 22.26
C ALA A 51 -22.16 -12.13 22.78
N ALA A 52 -22.86 -12.56 23.83
CA ALA A 52 -23.85 -11.73 24.50
C ALA A 52 -23.19 -10.42 24.97
N PRO A 53 -23.87 -9.26 24.88
CA PRO A 53 -23.31 -8.01 25.37
C PRO A 53 -23.08 -8.16 26.87
N THR A 54 -21.83 -8.36 27.25
CA THR A 54 -21.41 -8.16 28.63
C THR A 54 -21.44 -6.65 28.84
N THR A 55 -22.07 -6.17 29.90
CA THR A 55 -21.95 -4.79 30.34
C THR A 55 -20.49 -4.55 30.70
N ALA A 56 -19.69 -4.20 29.70
CA ALA A 56 -18.31 -3.81 29.89
C ALA A 56 -18.33 -2.52 30.71
N ALA A 57 -17.58 -2.51 31.82
CA ALA A 57 -17.24 -1.26 32.47
C ALA A 57 -16.71 -0.30 31.41
N SER A 58 -17.13 0.98 31.45
CA SER A 58 -16.64 1.99 30.52
C SER A 58 -15.11 1.88 30.44
N PRO A 59 -14.54 1.63 29.24
CA PRO A 59 -13.11 1.44 29.13
C PRO A 59 -12.42 2.69 29.63
N THR A 60 -11.43 2.51 30.51
CA THR A 60 -10.58 3.64 30.89
C THR A 60 -9.87 4.13 29.62
N VAL A 61 -9.97 5.42 29.31
CA VAL A 61 -9.34 5.98 28.12
C VAL A 61 -7.84 6.09 28.39
N PRO A 62 -6.97 5.37 27.65
CA PRO A 62 -5.53 5.51 27.80
C PRO A 62 -5.08 6.91 27.40
N ALA A 63 -4.06 7.45 28.05
CA ALA A 63 -3.55 8.80 27.75
C ALA A 63 -3.15 9.01 26.28
N ILE A 64 -2.73 7.94 25.58
CA ILE A 64 -2.40 8.02 24.15
C ILE A 64 -3.63 8.21 23.24
N LEU A 65 -4.83 7.90 23.74
CA LEU A 65 -6.11 8.12 23.07
C LEU A 65 -6.81 9.40 23.56
N ASP A 66 -6.20 10.13 24.50
CA ASP A 66 -6.72 11.41 25.00
C ASP A 66 -6.32 12.56 24.06
N PHE A 67 -6.80 12.48 22.83
CA PHE A 67 -6.60 13.51 21.83
C PHE A 67 -7.87 13.75 21.02
N GLU A 68 -7.96 14.95 20.48
CA GLU A 68 -8.93 15.32 19.46
C GLU A 68 -8.18 15.83 18.23
N ALA A 69 -8.69 15.51 17.05
CA ALA A 69 -8.14 15.97 15.78
C ALA A 69 -9.26 16.35 14.82
N ASP A 70 -9.09 17.44 14.09
CA ASP A 70 -10.03 17.82 13.04
C ASP A 70 -9.83 16.96 11.79
N LEU A 71 -10.93 16.51 11.20
CA LEU A 71 -10.94 15.70 10.00
C LEU A 71 -10.94 16.59 8.75
N ILE A 72 -10.23 16.16 7.71
CA ILE A 72 -10.32 16.78 6.39
C ILE A 72 -11.74 16.53 5.85
N GLY A 73 -12.44 17.60 5.50
CA GLY A 73 -13.87 17.54 5.13
C GLY A 73 -14.82 17.88 6.27
N GLY A 74 -14.30 18.15 7.48
CA GLY A 74 -15.05 18.61 8.64
C GLY A 74 -15.33 17.52 9.66
N GLY A 75 -15.72 17.93 10.86
CA GLY A 75 -15.89 17.06 12.02
C GLY A 75 -14.60 16.87 12.81
N THR A 76 -14.75 16.23 13.97
CA THR A 76 -13.67 15.98 14.93
C THR A 76 -13.60 14.49 15.22
N PHE A 77 -12.40 13.94 15.12
CA PHE A 77 -12.08 12.60 15.59
C PHE A 77 -11.64 12.69 17.05
N ARG A 78 -12.26 11.88 17.93
CA ARG A 78 -11.86 11.74 19.33
C ARG A 78 -11.19 10.39 19.52
N GLY A 79 -9.95 10.37 20.01
CA GLY A 79 -9.24 9.12 20.27
C GLY A 79 -9.97 8.24 21.30
N ALA A 80 -10.72 8.82 22.22
CA ALA A 80 -11.52 8.10 23.21
C ALA A 80 -12.58 7.17 22.60
N ASP A 81 -13.11 7.50 21.42
CA ASP A 81 -14.18 6.73 20.76
C ASP A 81 -13.70 5.37 20.26
N VAL A 82 -12.38 5.18 20.13
CA VAL A 82 -11.76 3.90 19.72
C VAL A 82 -11.12 3.14 20.89
N ALA A 83 -11.29 3.62 22.13
CA ALA A 83 -10.74 2.96 23.32
C ALA A 83 -11.38 1.57 23.52
N GLY A 84 -10.53 0.55 23.72
CA GLY A 84 -10.96 -0.84 23.91
C GLY A 84 -11.31 -1.58 22.61
N GLY A 85 -11.17 -0.93 21.44
CA GLY A 85 -11.31 -1.58 20.13
C GLY A 85 -9.97 -1.87 19.46
N ASP A 86 -9.97 -2.82 18.51
CA ASP A 86 -8.80 -3.12 17.66
C ASP A 86 -8.63 -2.03 16.59
N THR A 87 -7.71 -1.09 16.84
CA THR A 87 -7.49 0.09 15.97
C THR A 87 -6.03 0.19 15.49
N LEU A 88 -5.83 0.48 14.21
CA LEU A 88 -4.51 0.73 13.58
C LEU A 88 -4.41 2.20 13.14
N PHE A 89 -3.36 2.90 13.60
CA PHE A 89 -3.02 4.24 13.10
C PHE A 89 -1.92 4.15 12.04
N TRP A 90 -2.18 4.68 10.84
CA TRP A 90 -1.22 4.74 9.74
C TRP A 90 -0.85 6.19 9.44
N PHE A 91 0.44 6.51 9.57
CA PHE A 91 0.96 7.85 9.34
C PHE A 91 1.70 7.90 8.00
N TRP A 92 1.42 8.94 7.21
CA TRP A 92 2.07 9.21 5.94
C TRP A 92 2.17 10.74 5.74
N ALA A 93 3.03 11.17 4.82
CA ALA A 93 3.16 12.57 4.45
C ALA A 93 3.37 12.72 2.93
N PRO A 94 2.72 13.70 2.27
CA PRO A 94 3.03 14.06 0.90
C PRO A 94 4.38 14.79 0.80
N THR A 95 5.04 14.69 -0.37
CA THR A 95 6.30 15.38 -0.69
C THR A 95 6.06 16.73 -1.35
#